data_AF-A0A6M2EJD5-F1
#
_entry.id   AF-A0A6M2EJD5-F1
#
_cell.length_a   1.000
_cell.length_b   1.000
_cell.length_c   1.000
_cell.angle_alpha   90.00
_cell.angle_beta   90.00
_cell.angle_gamma   90.00
#
_symmetry.space_group_name_H-M   'P 1'
#
loop_
_entity.id
_entity.type
_entity.pdbx_description
1 polymer ?
#
loop_
_entity_poly.entity_id
_entity_poly.type
_entity_poly.pdbx_seq_one_letter_code
_entity_poly.pdbx_strand_id
1 'polypeptide(L)'
;MEAPLKFIGLLGLLVLLSVAGGADAAGECGKSSPDDEAMKLAPCAEAAQDEKAAVSDSCCLQVKRMGQKPSCLCAVMLSDTAKASGVKIETAITIPKRCNLANRPVGYKCGGYTLP
;
A
#
# COMPACT_ATOMS: atom_id res chain seq x y z
N MET A 1 -9.94 -31.92 -42.61
CA MET A 1 -9.84 -32.11 -41.15
C MET A 1 -8.83 -31.08 -40.65
N GLU A 2 -9.24 -29.86 -40.32
CA GLU A 2 -8.28 -28.78 -39.95
C GLU A 2 -8.99 -27.52 -39.43
N ALA A 3 -10.05 -27.66 -38.65
CA ALA A 3 -10.78 -26.50 -38.13
C ALA A 3 -11.06 -26.45 -36.61
N PRO A 4 -10.69 -27.42 -35.74
CA PRO A 4 -11.00 -27.27 -34.32
C PRO A 4 -9.89 -26.58 -33.51
N LEU A 5 -8.62 -26.56 -33.96
CA LEU A 5 -7.50 -26.09 -33.12
C LEU A 5 -7.50 -24.57 -32.89
N LYS A 6 -7.96 -23.78 -33.86
CA LYS A 6 -7.95 -22.31 -33.78
C LYS A 6 -9.00 -21.77 -32.77
N PHE A 7 -10.14 -22.43 -32.66
CA PHE A 7 -11.20 -22.02 -31.73
C PHE A 7 -10.88 -22.39 -30.29
N ILE A 8 -10.23 -23.53 -30.06
CA ILE A 8 -9.79 -23.97 -28.73
C ILE A 8 -8.71 -23.03 -28.17
N GLY A 9 -7.78 -22.56 -29.01
CA GLY A 9 -6.75 -21.60 -28.59
C GLY A 9 -7.34 -20.23 -28.18
N LEU A 10 -8.37 -19.76 -28.90
CA LEU A 10 -9.03 -18.50 -28.57
C LEU A 10 -9.89 -18.60 -27.30
N LEU A 11 -10.57 -19.74 -27.11
CA LEU A 11 -11.40 -19.99 -25.93
C LEU A 11 -10.55 -20.17 -24.66
N GLY A 12 -9.39 -20.83 -24.77
CA GLY A 12 -8.44 -20.99 -23.67
C GLY A 12 -7.82 -19.67 -23.22
N LEU A 13 -7.52 -18.76 -24.15
CA LEU A 13 -7.04 -17.42 -23.82
C LEU A 13 -8.11 -16.57 -23.11
N LEU A 14 -9.38 -16.71 -23.53
CA LEU A 14 -10.50 -16.01 -22.90
C LEU A 14 -10.75 -16.49 -21.46
N VAL A 15 -10.59 -17.79 -21.20
CA VAL A 15 -10.72 -18.38 -19.85
C VAL A 15 -9.60 -17.91 -18.91
N LEU A 16 -8.37 -17.77 -19.41
CA LEU A 16 -7.24 -17.21 -18.65
C LEU A 16 -7.43 -15.72 -18.34
N LEU A 17 -8.12 -14.96 -19.20
CA LEU A 17 -8.45 -13.56 -18.94
C LEU A 17 -9.62 -13.41 -17.94
N SER A 18 -10.53 -14.37 -17.86
CA SER A 18 -11.63 -14.32 -16.88
C SER A 18 -11.24 -14.60 -15.43
N VAL A 19 -10.06 -15.20 -15.17
CA VAL A 19 -9.47 -15.26 -13.82
C VAL A 19 -8.61 -14.03 -13.50
N ALA A 20 -8.59 -13.02 -14.38
CA ALA A 20 -8.16 -11.67 -14.06
C ALA A 20 -9.35 -10.73 -13.82
N GLY A 21 -10.56 -11.30 -13.68
CA GLY A 21 -11.76 -10.61 -13.21
C GLY A 21 -11.62 -10.34 -11.72
N GLY A 22 -10.81 -9.33 -11.38
CA GLY A 22 -10.85 -8.69 -10.10
C GLY A 22 -12.31 -8.34 -9.80
N ALA A 23 -12.89 -9.07 -8.85
CA ALA A 23 -14.03 -8.55 -8.15
C ALA A 23 -13.62 -7.16 -7.67
N ASP A 24 -14.49 -6.18 -7.83
CA ASP A 24 -14.42 -4.91 -7.11
C ASP A 24 -14.61 -5.17 -5.60
N ALA A 25 -13.81 -6.05 -5.02
CA ALA A 25 -13.43 -5.98 -3.64
C ALA A 25 -12.61 -4.70 -3.55
N ALA A 26 -13.28 -3.59 -3.23
CA ALA A 26 -12.61 -2.39 -2.80
C ALA A 26 -11.53 -2.83 -1.79
N GLY A 27 -10.26 -2.75 -2.19
CA GLY A 27 -9.15 -3.31 -1.43
C GLY A 27 -9.03 -2.61 -0.08
N GLU A 28 -7.99 -2.90 0.68
CA GLU A 28 -7.80 -2.25 2.00
C GLU A 28 -7.78 -0.71 1.92
N CYS A 29 -7.50 -0.16 0.73
CA CYS A 29 -7.50 1.26 0.37
C CYS A 29 -8.74 1.76 -0.42
N GLY A 30 -9.77 0.94 -0.56
CA GLY A 30 -11.00 1.29 -1.25
C GLY A 30 -10.88 1.21 -2.77
N LYS A 31 -11.05 2.35 -3.46
CA LYS A 31 -10.98 2.45 -4.92
C LYS A 31 -9.56 2.59 -5.48
N SER A 32 -8.59 2.88 -4.61
CA SER A 32 -7.19 3.08 -4.99
C SER A 32 -6.37 1.87 -4.58
N SER A 33 -5.34 1.54 -5.36
CA SER A 33 -4.39 0.50 -4.98
C SER A 33 -3.51 0.98 -3.81
N PRO A 34 -2.97 0.06 -3.00
CA PRO A 34 -1.98 0.41 -1.97
C PRO A 34 -0.76 1.15 -2.55
N ASP A 35 -0.35 0.83 -3.77
CA ASP A 35 0.76 1.48 -4.47
C ASP A 35 0.42 2.94 -4.84
N ASP A 36 -0.79 3.22 -5.35
CA ASP A 36 -1.25 4.59 -5.62
C ASP A 36 -1.30 5.44 -4.34
N GLU A 37 -1.74 4.83 -3.25
CA GLU A 37 -1.75 5.47 -1.93
C GLU A 37 -0.32 5.67 -1.41
N ALA A 38 0.60 4.72 -1.63
CA ALA A 38 2.01 4.84 -1.25
C ALA A 38 2.69 6.04 -1.92
N MET A 39 2.37 6.33 -3.18
CA MET A 39 2.88 7.52 -3.89
C MET A 39 2.48 8.82 -3.21
N LYS A 40 1.34 8.86 -2.50
CA LYS A 40 0.92 10.04 -1.73
C LYS A 40 1.79 10.28 -0.49
N LEU A 41 2.58 9.28 -0.08
CA LEU A 41 3.59 9.37 0.99
C LEU A 41 4.98 9.68 0.44
N ALA A 42 5.15 9.99 -0.85
CA ALA A 42 6.41 10.51 -1.39
C ALA A 42 7.08 11.62 -0.54
N PRO A 43 6.38 12.63 0.01
CA PRO A 43 7.01 13.63 0.89
C PRO A 43 7.57 13.04 2.21
N CYS A 44 7.21 11.80 2.55
CA CYS A 44 7.72 11.07 3.71
C CYS A 44 8.90 10.15 3.39
N ALA A 45 9.29 9.98 2.12
CA ALA A 45 10.27 8.97 1.72
C ALA A 45 11.57 9.06 2.54
N GLU A 46 12.16 10.26 2.63
CA GLU A 46 13.39 10.50 3.41
C GLU A 46 13.19 10.16 4.91
N ALA A 47 12.09 10.63 5.50
CA ALA A 47 11.74 10.36 6.90
C ALA A 47 11.38 8.89 7.17
N ALA A 48 11.03 8.14 6.13
CA ALA A 48 10.71 6.72 6.17
C ALA A 48 11.92 5.81 5.90
N GLN A 49 13.01 6.38 5.38
CA GLN A 49 14.29 5.72 5.18
C GLN A 49 15.24 5.98 6.36
N ASP A 50 15.25 7.22 6.89
CA ASP A 50 16.13 7.67 7.97
C ASP A 50 15.35 8.26 9.16
N GLU A 51 15.56 7.68 10.35
CA GLU A 51 14.95 8.10 11.61
C GLU A 51 15.35 9.52 12.02
N LYS A 52 16.47 10.03 11.50
CA LYS A 52 17.01 11.36 11.78
C LYS A 52 16.57 12.42 10.78
N ALA A 53 16.08 12.03 9.59
CA ALA A 53 15.73 12.95 8.51
C ALA A 53 14.48 13.76 8.84
N ALA A 54 14.53 15.09 8.78
CA ALA A 54 13.44 15.97 9.20
C ALA A 54 12.11 15.60 8.49
N VAL A 55 11.01 15.68 9.24
CA VAL A 55 9.67 15.39 8.69
C VAL A 55 9.01 16.69 8.24
N SER A 56 8.59 16.76 6.99
CA SER A 56 7.84 17.90 6.46
C SER A 56 6.39 17.90 6.95
N ASP A 57 5.78 19.08 7.08
CA ASP A 57 4.37 19.23 7.40
C ASP A 57 3.46 18.49 6.40
N SER A 58 3.85 18.47 5.12
CA SER A 58 3.12 17.75 4.08
C SER A 58 3.15 16.24 4.32
N CYS A 59 4.27 15.69 4.77
CA CYS A 59 4.37 14.30 5.18
C CYS A 59 3.44 14.01 6.36
N CYS A 60 3.49 14.84 7.41
CA CYS A 60 2.65 14.65 8.59
C CYS A 60 1.15 14.69 8.29
N LEU A 61 0.73 15.56 7.35
CA LEU A 61 -0.66 15.62 6.90
C LEU A 61 -1.10 14.32 6.21
N GLN A 62 -0.24 13.75 5.36
CA GLN A 62 -0.55 12.51 4.64
C GLN A 62 -0.56 11.30 5.57
N VAL A 63 0.39 11.22 6.50
CA VAL A 63 0.43 10.18 7.54
C VAL A 63 -0.79 10.27 8.45
N LYS A 64 -1.23 11.48 8.83
CA LYS A 64 -2.47 11.69 9.60
C LYS A 64 -3.70 11.16 8.86
N ARG A 65 -3.81 11.42 7.55
CA ARG A 65 -4.92 10.94 6.72
C ARG A 65 -4.92 9.41 6.60
N MET A 66 -3.75 8.82 6.36
CA MET A 66 -3.62 7.36 6.27
C MET A 66 -3.84 6.66 7.61
N GLY A 67 -3.42 7.27 8.73
CA GLY A 67 -3.63 6.72 10.06
C GLY A 67 -5.11 6.55 10.44
N GLN A 68 -6.04 7.25 9.77
CA GLN A 68 -7.48 7.04 9.93
C GLN A 68 -8.01 5.78 9.22
N LYS A 69 -7.21 5.20 8.33
CA LYS A 69 -7.51 3.98 7.57
C LYS A 69 -6.41 2.95 7.84
N PRO A 70 -6.39 2.33 9.03
CA PRO A 70 -5.28 1.48 9.43
C PRO A 70 -5.09 0.27 8.51
N SER A 71 -6.15 -0.32 7.96
CA SER A 71 -6.05 -1.38 6.94
C SER A 71 -5.29 -0.90 5.69
N CYS A 72 -5.66 0.26 5.15
CA CYS A 72 -4.97 0.83 3.99
C CYS A 72 -3.51 1.17 4.30
N LEU A 73 -3.25 1.75 5.47
CA LEU A 73 -1.88 2.03 5.92
C LEU A 73 -1.04 0.75 5.97
N CYS A 74 -1.61 -0.35 6.48
CA CYS A 74 -0.92 -1.65 6.50
C CYS A 74 -0.58 -2.14 5.09
N ALA A 75 -1.55 -2.06 4.17
CA ALA A 75 -1.36 -2.45 2.78
C ALA A 75 -0.30 -1.58 2.08
N VAL A 76 -0.32 -0.27 2.33
CA VAL A 76 0.65 0.70 1.80
C VAL A 76 2.07 0.37 2.28
N MET A 77 2.24 0.09 3.56
CA MET A 77 3.53 -0.28 4.14
C MET A 77 4.08 -1.61 3.57
N LEU A 78 3.19 -2.49 3.11
CA LEU A 78 3.52 -3.77 2.48
C LEU A 78 3.61 -3.70 0.95
N SER A 79 3.25 -2.56 0.34
CA SER A 79 3.21 -2.38 -1.12
C SER A 79 4.60 -2.47 -1.75
N ASP A 80 4.64 -2.84 -3.03
CA ASP A 80 5.89 -2.92 -3.79
C ASP A 80 6.51 -1.53 -3.95
N THR A 81 5.68 -0.49 -4.05
CA THR A 81 6.11 0.91 -4.10
C THR A 81 6.85 1.34 -2.84
N ALA A 82 6.34 1.00 -1.65
CA ALA A 82 7.03 1.31 -0.40
C ALA A 82 8.39 0.58 -0.32
N LYS A 83 8.42 -0.70 -0.71
CA LYS A 83 9.66 -1.50 -0.78
C LYS A 83 10.68 -0.94 -1.76
N ALA A 84 10.25 -0.62 -2.98
CA ALA A 84 11.11 -0.06 -4.03
C ALA A 84 11.66 1.33 -3.65
N SER A 85 10.91 2.08 -2.84
CA SER A 85 11.32 3.38 -2.30
C SER A 85 12.28 3.27 -1.11
N GLY A 86 12.75 2.06 -0.76
CA GLY A 86 13.68 1.85 0.35
C GLY A 86 13.10 2.12 1.74
N VAL A 87 11.77 2.21 1.85
CA VAL A 87 11.09 2.49 3.11
C VAL A 87 11.33 1.34 4.08
N LYS A 88 11.83 1.67 5.27
CA LYS A 88 12.00 0.71 6.36
C LYS A 88 10.83 0.83 7.31
N ILE A 89 10.13 -0.28 7.56
CA ILE A 89 9.01 -0.33 8.52
C ILE A 89 9.46 0.23 9.88
N GLU A 90 10.64 -0.18 10.36
CA GLU A 90 11.22 0.25 11.64
C GLU A 90 11.38 1.77 11.77
N THR A 91 11.69 2.44 10.67
CA THR A 91 11.81 3.90 10.62
C THR A 91 10.44 4.54 10.42
N ALA A 92 9.63 4.02 9.50
CA ALA A 92 8.33 4.57 9.13
C ALA A 92 7.35 4.62 10.31
N ILE A 93 7.37 3.62 11.20
CA ILE A 93 6.54 3.60 12.42
C ILE A 93 6.89 4.73 13.42
N THR A 94 8.06 5.35 13.29
CA THR A 94 8.45 6.49 14.12
C THR A 94 7.87 7.81 13.59
N ILE A 95 7.52 7.90 12.30
CA ILE A 95 7.03 9.13 11.67
C ILE A 95 5.80 9.70 12.38
N PRO A 96 4.75 8.91 12.73
CA PRO A 96 3.62 9.43 13.49
C PRO A 96 4.02 10.04 14.84
N LYS A 97 5.11 9.58 15.46
CA LYS A 97 5.67 10.14 16.71
C LYS A 97 6.34 11.47 16.47
N ARG A 98 7.15 11.53 15.41
CA ARG A 98 7.89 12.72 14.99
C ARG A 98 6.94 13.83 14.52
N CYS A 99 5.81 13.46 13.93
CA CYS A 99 4.70 14.34 13.58
C CYS A 99 3.77 14.71 14.75
N ASN A 100 4.02 14.20 15.97
CA ASN A 100 3.20 14.43 17.16
C ASN A 100 1.68 14.18 16.94
N LEU A 101 1.34 13.09 16.24
CA LEU A 101 -0.06 12.75 15.93
C LEU A 101 -0.73 12.06 17.14
N ALA A 102 -1.73 12.72 17.73
CA ALA A 102 -2.44 12.22 18.91
C ALA A 102 -3.30 10.95 18.66
N ASN A 103 -3.88 10.82 17.47
CA ASN A 103 -4.74 9.68 17.09
C ASN A 103 -3.96 8.66 16.26
N ARG A 104 -2.91 8.07 16.84
CA ARG A 104 -2.19 6.99 16.17
C ARG A 104 -2.94 5.67 16.36
N PRO A 105 -3.06 4.82 15.33
CA PRO A 105 -3.61 3.46 15.45
C PRO A 105 -2.64 2.52 16.19
N VAL A 106 -2.39 2.79 17.47
CA VAL A 106 -1.55 1.97 18.35
C VAL A 106 -2.22 0.61 18.56
N GLY A 107 -1.46 -0.47 18.39
CA GLY A 107 -1.94 -1.84 18.58
C GLY A 107 -2.66 -2.45 17.37
N TYR A 108 -2.74 -1.74 16.24
CA TYR A 108 -3.35 -2.31 15.04
C TYR A 108 -2.44 -3.37 14.41
N LYS A 109 -2.99 -4.57 14.17
CA LYS A 109 -2.26 -5.70 13.58
C LYS A 109 -2.34 -5.64 12.06
N CYS A 110 -1.20 -5.42 11.43
CA CYS A 110 -1.00 -5.50 10.00
C CYS A 110 -0.42 -6.87 9.64
N GLY A 111 -1.23 -7.92 9.72
CA GLY A 111 -0.76 -9.29 9.55
C GLY A 111 0.28 -9.67 10.62
N GLY A 112 1.54 -9.84 10.23
CA GLY A 112 2.64 -10.25 11.13
C GLY A 112 3.25 -9.14 11.99
N TYR A 113 2.91 -7.86 11.75
CA TYR A 113 3.44 -6.73 12.52
C TYR A 113 2.34 -5.91 13.20
N THR A 114 2.67 -5.21 14.27
CA THR A 114 1.73 -4.37 15.03
C THR A 114 2.23 -2.93 15.02
N LEU A 115 1.33 -1.99 14.74
CA LEU A 115 1.65 -0.56 14.78
C LEU A 115 1.86 -0.10 16.24
N PRO A 116 2.99 0.58 16.56
CA PRO A 116 3.33 1.01 17.91
C PRO A 116 2.73 2.36 18.32
#